data_AF-R6WN96-F1
#
_entry.id   AF-R6WN96-F1
#
_cell.length_a   1.000
_cell.length_b   1.000
_cell.length_c   1.000
_cell.angle_alpha   90.00
_cell.angle_beta   90.00
_cell.angle_gamma   90.00
#
_symmetry.space_group_name_H-M   'P 1'
#
loop_
_entity.id
_entity.type
_entity.pdbx_description
1 polymer ?
#
loop_
_entity_poly.entity_id
_entity_poly.type
_entity_poly.pdbx_seq_one_letter_code
_entity_poly.pdbx_strand_id
1 'polypeptide(L)'
;MPHIIIRFMSLKSQKEMKKSAVIAISWTALICFFATMVGVVGRMYLGMDENIKQNSLVFIAMVRSIFPALMSGILLSGVLAASMSTASSQLLSSASAFASDVYKPVIRKYQSGDKEMLWAGRIVVLVISFVALLIADSPRAGSIMELVANAWGVFGAAFGSAIMLSLFWRGFTFQGAVACIIVGAVVDIGWYLTMAASTGIYEIIPGFFASLVAGVIVSLLSGGPSKDVAALYDKANNYVEE
;
A
#
# COMPACT_ATOMS: atom_id res chain seq x y z
N MET A 1 -5.22 -3.90 2.47
CA MET A 1 -5.11 -4.52 1.13
C MET A 1 -6.15 -5.65 0.94
N PRO A 2 -7.45 -5.35 0.78
CA PRO A 2 -8.48 -6.38 0.58
C PRO A 2 -8.35 -7.10 -0.77
N HIS A 3 -7.87 -6.40 -1.81
CA HIS A 3 -7.76 -6.93 -3.18
C HIS A 3 -6.80 -8.11 -3.32
N ILE A 4 -5.78 -8.20 -2.45
CA ILE A 4 -4.84 -9.31 -2.41
C ILE A 4 -5.46 -10.51 -1.67
N ILE A 5 -6.10 -10.25 -0.52
CA ILE A 5 -6.76 -11.29 0.30
C ILE A 5 -7.89 -11.97 -0.48
N ILE A 6 -8.70 -11.23 -1.24
CA ILE A 6 -9.78 -11.81 -2.07
C ILE A 6 -9.22 -12.77 -3.13
N ARG A 7 -8.03 -12.49 -3.69
CA ARG A 7 -7.37 -13.41 -4.63
C ARG A 7 -6.89 -14.67 -3.93
N PHE A 8 -6.35 -14.56 -2.71
CA PHE A 8 -6.00 -15.73 -1.90
C PHE A 8 -7.24 -16.56 -1.50
N MET A 9 -8.35 -15.91 -1.18
CA MET A 9 -9.62 -16.58 -0.86
C MET A 9 -10.26 -17.31 -2.05
N SER A 10 -9.85 -16.98 -3.28
CA SER A 10 -10.31 -17.68 -4.50
C SER A 10 -9.49 -18.92 -4.86
N LEU A 11 -8.42 -19.22 -4.11
CA LEU A 11 -7.58 -20.40 -4.35
C LEU A 11 -8.31 -21.68 -3.92
N LYS A 12 -8.22 -22.72 -4.76
CA LYS A 12 -8.93 -23.99 -4.55
C LYS A 12 -8.28 -24.90 -3.50
N SER A 13 -7.01 -24.68 -3.14
CA SER A 13 -6.25 -25.50 -2.18
C SER A 13 -4.96 -24.80 -1.77
N GLN A 14 -4.42 -25.10 -0.58
CA GLN A 14 -3.10 -24.65 -0.12
C GLN A 14 -1.96 -25.03 -1.07
N LYS A 15 -2.08 -26.15 -1.81
CA LYS A 15 -1.08 -26.52 -2.84
C LYS A 15 -1.04 -25.52 -4.00
N GLU A 16 -2.19 -24.97 -4.40
CA GLU A 16 -2.27 -23.93 -5.42
C GLU A 16 -1.74 -22.58 -4.91
N MET A 17 -1.76 -22.34 -3.59
CA MET A 17 -1.16 -21.14 -3.00
C MET A 17 0.35 -21.10 -3.21
N LYS A 18 1.06 -22.21 -2.97
CA LYS A 18 2.52 -22.28 -3.21
C LYS A 18 2.86 -22.03 -4.68
N LYS A 19 2.10 -22.65 -5.59
CA LYS A 19 2.29 -22.47 -7.03
C LYS A 19 2.02 -21.03 -7.47
N SER A 20 0.94 -20.43 -6.99
CA SER A 20 0.59 -19.03 -7.24
C SER A 20 1.68 -18.08 -6.74
N ALA A 21 2.18 -18.32 -5.51
CA ALA A 21 3.27 -17.53 -4.94
C ALA A 21 4.56 -17.62 -5.76
N VAL A 22 4.96 -18.83 -6.19
CA VAL A 22 6.16 -19.01 -7.01
C VAL A 22 6.03 -18.25 -8.34
N ILE A 23 4.89 -18.34 -9.02
CA ILE A 23 4.66 -17.61 -10.27
C ILE A 23 4.74 -16.09 -10.02
N ALA A 24 4.06 -15.58 -8.99
CA ALA A 24 4.05 -14.16 -8.67
C ALA A 24 5.45 -13.62 -8.33
N ILE A 25 6.21 -14.35 -7.51
CA ILE A 25 7.57 -13.97 -7.11
C ILE A 25 8.50 -14.01 -8.33
N SER A 26 8.43 -15.07 -9.15
CA SER A 26 9.29 -15.23 -10.32
C SER A 26 9.05 -14.11 -11.33
N TRP A 27 7.79 -13.77 -11.57
CA TRP A 27 7.41 -12.68 -12.48
C TRP A 27 7.83 -11.32 -11.94
N THR A 28 7.68 -11.10 -10.63
CA THR A 28 8.11 -9.85 -9.98
C THR A 28 9.63 -9.68 -10.06
N ALA A 29 10.39 -10.75 -9.77
CA ALA A 29 11.84 -10.74 -9.87
C ALA A 29 12.31 -10.40 -11.30
N LEU A 30 11.66 -10.98 -12.32
CA LEU A 30 11.96 -10.71 -13.72
C LEU A 30 11.69 -9.24 -14.07
N ILE A 31 10.54 -8.68 -13.67
CA ILE A 31 10.21 -7.27 -13.91
C ILE A 31 11.23 -6.35 -13.21
N CYS A 32 11.56 -6.60 -11.94
CA CYS A 32 12.51 -5.80 -11.19
C CYS A 32 13.91 -5.85 -11.82
N PHE A 33 14.34 -7.02 -12.30
CA PHE A 33 15.61 -7.19 -12.99
C PHE A 33 15.68 -6.32 -14.25
N PHE A 34 14.70 -6.42 -15.14
CA PHE A 34 14.68 -5.60 -16.37
C PHE A 34 14.50 -4.11 -16.09
N ALA A 35 13.67 -3.73 -15.11
CA ALA A 35 13.52 -2.33 -14.72
C ALA A 35 14.84 -1.73 -14.21
N THR A 36 15.61 -2.50 -13.44
CA THR A 36 16.93 -2.08 -12.95
C THR A 36 17.93 -1.98 -14.10
N MET A 37 17.95 -2.95 -15.03
CA MET A 37 18.79 -2.88 -16.23
C MET A 37 18.51 -1.64 -17.07
N VAL A 38 17.23 -1.31 -17.29
CA VAL A 38 16.81 -0.08 -17.99
C VAL A 38 17.35 1.16 -17.27
N GLY A 39 17.29 1.20 -15.94
CA GLY A 39 17.87 2.29 -15.16
C GLY A 39 19.39 2.42 -15.33
N VAL A 40 20.12 1.31 -15.29
CA VAL A 40 21.59 1.27 -15.45
C VAL A 40 22.01 1.67 -16.87
N VAL A 41 21.40 1.06 -17.90
CA VAL A 41 21.66 1.38 -19.31
C VAL A 41 21.30 2.82 -19.61
N GLY A 42 20.18 3.32 -19.09
CA GLY A 42 19.76 4.70 -19.29
C GLY A 42 20.71 5.72 -18.71
N ARG A 43 21.28 5.44 -17.53
CA ARG A 43 22.34 6.29 -16.97
C ARG A 43 23.63 6.26 -17.79
N MET A 44 24.01 5.11 -18.34
CA MET A 44 25.20 5.02 -19.20
C MET A 44 25.00 5.74 -20.54
N TYR A 45 23.80 5.65 -21.13
CA TYR A 45 23.50 6.19 -22.45
C TYR A 45 23.25 7.71 -22.43
N LEU A 46 22.51 8.21 -21.44
CA LEU A 46 22.15 9.63 -21.33
C LEU A 46 23.24 10.48 -20.64
N GLY A 47 24.32 9.84 -20.17
CA GLY A 47 25.39 10.48 -19.41
C GLY A 47 25.05 10.69 -17.93
N MET A 48 26.07 11.00 -17.13
CA MET A 48 25.93 11.35 -15.70
C MET A 48 25.62 12.85 -15.52
N ASP A 49 24.84 13.44 -16.41
CA ASP A 49 24.46 14.84 -16.26
C ASP A 49 23.43 14.95 -15.12
N GLU A 50 23.82 15.63 -14.03
CA GLU A 50 22.95 15.87 -12.88
C GLU A 50 21.68 16.65 -13.24
N ASN A 51 21.59 17.23 -14.44
CA ASN A 51 20.37 17.88 -14.92
C ASN A 51 19.28 16.88 -15.35
N ILE A 52 19.61 15.60 -15.57
CA ILE A 52 18.61 14.51 -15.68
C ILE A 52 18.17 14.09 -14.26
N LYS A 53 17.71 15.08 -13.48
CA LYS A 53 17.37 14.96 -12.07
C LYS A 53 16.03 14.28 -11.81
N GLN A 54 15.32 13.84 -12.84
CA GLN A 54 14.12 13.03 -12.70
C GLN A 54 14.42 11.57 -13.07
N ASN A 55 14.88 10.79 -12.07
CA ASN A 55 15.09 9.33 -12.20
C ASN A 55 13.88 8.62 -12.85
N SER A 56 12.67 9.16 -12.70
CA SER A 56 11.42 8.65 -13.29
C SER A 56 11.30 8.83 -14.81
N LEU A 57 12.05 9.74 -15.43
CA LEU A 57 11.95 10.06 -16.87
C LEU A 57 12.98 9.34 -17.75
N VAL A 58 13.93 8.61 -17.15
CA VAL A 58 15.05 7.96 -17.87
C VAL A 58 14.56 7.04 -18.99
N PHE A 59 13.53 6.23 -18.72
CA PHE A 59 12.93 5.36 -19.74
C PHE A 59 12.32 6.16 -20.90
N ILE A 60 11.59 7.24 -20.59
CA ILE A 60 10.92 8.07 -21.58
C ILE A 60 11.96 8.75 -22.49
N ALA A 61 13.03 9.28 -21.90
CA ALA A 61 14.14 9.91 -22.63
C ALA A 61 14.84 8.92 -23.57
N MET A 62 15.16 7.71 -23.07
CA MET A 62 15.77 6.66 -23.91
C MET A 62 14.88 6.25 -25.08
N VAL A 63 13.59 6.01 -24.83
CA VAL A 63 12.66 5.56 -25.89
C VAL A 63 12.50 6.61 -26.98
N ARG A 64 12.51 7.90 -26.63
CA ARG A 64 12.45 9.00 -27.61
C ARG A 64 13.75 9.19 -28.38
N SER A 65 14.89 8.84 -27.78
CA SER A 65 16.21 8.99 -28.41
C SER A 65 16.58 7.82 -29.33
N ILE A 66 16.19 6.59 -28.97
CA ILE A 66 16.64 5.37 -29.65
C ILE A 66 15.69 4.97 -30.78
N PHE A 67 14.39 5.17 -30.61
CA PHE A 67 13.38 4.64 -31.53
C PHE A 67 12.80 5.73 -32.44
N PRO A 68 12.37 5.37 -33.67
CA PRO A 68 11.58 6.26 -34.52
C PRO A 68 10.24 6.64 -33.87
N ALA A 69 9.72 7.81 -34.23
CA ALA A 69 8.54 8.42 -33.61
C ALA A 69 7.33 7.47 -33.46
N LEU A 70 7.02 6.66 -34.47
CA LEU A 70 5.92 5.70 -34.42
C LEU A 70 6.13 4.64 -33.32
N MET A 71 7.33 4.07 -33.26
CA MET A 71 7.67 3.03 -32.28
C MET A 71 7.75 3.61 -30.87
N SER A 72 8.32 4.81 -30.70
CA SER A 72 8.31 5.51 -29.41
C SER A 72 6.88 5.77 -28.93
N GLY A 73 5.96 6.15 -29.82
CA GLY A 73 4.54 6.32 -29.49
C GLY A 73 3.87 5.03 -28.99
N ILE A 74 4.16 3.90 -29.65
CA ILE A 74 3.63 2.59 -29.23
C ILE A 74 4.19 2.19 -27.86
N LEU A 75 5.49 2.33 -27.64
CA LEU A 75 6.13 1.95 -26.37
C LEU A 75 5.64 2.82 -25.19
N LEU A 76 5.56 4.14 -25.38
CA LEU A 76 5.09 5.06 -24.35
C LEU A 76 3.59 4.90 -24.06
N SER A 77 2.78 4.63 -25.07
CA SER A 77 1.35 4.32 -24.85
C SER A 77 1.16 3.02 -24.06
N GLY A 78 2.02 2.02 -24.25
CA GLY A 78 2.05 0.80 -23.43
C GLY A 78 2.29 1.09 -21.94
N VAL A 79 3.24 1.97 -21.61
CA VAL A 79 3.50 2.38 -20.20
C VAL A 79 2.31 3.12 -19.60
N LEU A 80 1.70 4.03 -20.36
CA LEU A 80 0.48 4.72 -19.92
C LEU A 80 -0.68 3.73 -19.70
N ALA A 81 -0.88 2.78 -20.62
CA ALA A 81 -1.92 1.76 -20.50
C ALA A 81 -1.71 0.88 -19.25
N ALA A 82 -0.47 0.45 -18.98
CA ALA A 82 -0.14 -0.32 -17.77
C ALA A 82 -0.41 0.48 -16.48
N SER A 83 -0.03 1.76 -16.48
CA SER A 83 -0.26 2.66 -15.34
C SER A 83 -1.74 2.92 -15.09
N MET A 84 -2.52 3.14 -16.15
CA MET A 84 -3.97 3.32 -16.08
C MET A 84 -4.71 2.06 -15.60
N SER A 85 -4.26 0.87 -16.02
CA SER A 85 -4.82 -0.39 -15.55
C SER A 85 -4.65 -0.55 -14.03
N THR A 86 -3.45 -0.23 -13.53
CA THR A 86 -3.15 -0.27 -12.09
C THR A 86 -3.96 0.78 -11.33
N ALA A 87 -3.94 2.04 -11.80
CA ALA A 87 -4.67 3.15 -11.17
C ALA A 87 -6.18 2.85 -11.07
N SER A 88 -6.78 2.36 -12.16
CA SER A 88 -8.21 1.99 -12.19
C SER A 88 -8.56 0.93 -11.15
N SER A 89 -7.71 -0.11 -11.02
CA SER A 89 -7.93 -1.18 -10.04
C SER A 89 -7.80 -0.69 -8.59
N GLN A 90 -6.87 0.23 -8.30
CA GLN A 90 -6.66 0.78 -6.95
C GLN A 90 -7.76 1.78 -6.57
N LEU A 91 -8.17 2.64 -7.51
CA LEU A 91 -9.30 3.57 -7.31
C LEU A 91 -10.59 2.81 -7.03
N LEU A 92 -10.90 1.79 -7.83
CA LEU A 92 -12.08 0.96 -7.65
C LEU A 92 -12.04 0.22 -6.31
N SER A 93 -10.90 -0.41 -5.97
CA SER A 93 -10.75 -1.12 -4.70
C SER A 93 -10.93 -0.19 -3.49
N SER A 94 -10.35 1.01 -3.55
CA SER A 94 -10.44 2.02 -2.48
C SER A 94 -11.87 2.56 -2.35
N ALA A 95 -12.54 2.82 -3.47
CA ALA A 95 -13.92 3.30 -3.47
C ALA A 95 -14.90 2.23 -2.98
N SER A 96 -14.69 0.96 -3.37
CA SER A 96 -15.49 -0.16 -2.86
C SER A 96 -15.32 -0.34 -1.36
N ALA A 97 -14.07 -0.33 -0.86
CA ALA A 97 -13.80 -0.41 0.57
C ALA A 97 -14.43 0.75 1.34
N PHE A 98 -14.30 1.99 0.86
CA PHE A 98 -14.96 3.12 1.50
C PHE A 98 -16.49 2.99 1.48
N ALA A 99 -17.07 2.55 0.37
CA ALA A 99 -18.51 2.38 0.25
C ALA A 99 -19.05 1.28 1.21
N SER A 100 -18.35 0.15 1.33
CA SER A 100 -18.74 -0.97 2.19
C SER A 100 -18.45 -0.72 3.66
N ASP A 101 -17.32 -0.08 3.98
CA ASP A 101 -16.78 -0.04 5.34
C ASP A 101 -17.05 1.29 6.05
N VAL A 102 -17.34 2.36 5.29
CA VAL A 102 -17.64 3.69 5.83
C VAL A 102 -19.05 4.14 5.43
N TYR A 103 -19.34 4.22 4.14
CA TYR A 103 -20.60 4.81 3.67
C TYR A 103 -21.82 4.01 4.14
N LYS A 104 -21.85 2.70 3.89
CA LYS A 104 -22.97 1.84 4.30
C LYS A 104 -23.15 1.77 5.83
N PRO A 105 -22.14 1.42 6.64
CA PRO A 105 -22.32 1.25 8.08
C PRO A 105 -22.41 2.57 8.85
N VAL A 106 -21.58 3.58 8.52
CA VAL A 106 -21.46 4.80 9.33
C VAL A 106 -22.43 5.89 8.84
N ILE A 107 -22.48 6.14 7.53
CA ILE A 107 -23.28 7.24 6.97
C ILE A 107 -24.75 6.83 6.78
N ARG A 108 -24.98 5.65 6.20
CA ARG A 108 -26.32 5.15 5.88
C ARG A 108 -26.86 4.09 6.84
N LYS A 109 -26.10 3.68 7.86
CA LYS A 109 -26.54 2.71 8.89
C LYS A 109 -27.22 1.45 8.31
N TYR A 110 -26.64 0.91 7.24
CA TYR A 110 -27.12 -0.27 6.49
C TYR A 110 -28.46 -0.10 5.75
N GLN A 111 -28.95 1.12 5.58
CA GLN A 111 -30.22 1.39 4.88
C GLN A 111 -30.05 1.67 3.37
N SER A 112 -28.83 1.65 2.85
CA SER A 112 -28.55 1.95 1.43
C SER A 112 -28.85 0.76 0.51
N GLY A 113 -29.58 1.01 -0.58
CA GLY A 113 -29.81 0.02 -1.65
C GLY A 113 -28.66 -0.05 -2.67
N ASP A 114 -28.68 -1.07 -3.54
CA ASP A 114 -27.57 -1.35 -4.48
C ASP A 114 -27.30 -0.20 -5.46
N LYS A 115 -28.35 0.44 -5.96
CA LYS A 115 -28.22 1.61 -6.87
C LYS A 115 -27.53 2.78 -6.19
N GLU A 116 -27.84 3.00 -4.91
CA GLU A 116 -27.21 4.07 -4.13
C GLU A 116 -25.74 3.75 -3.85
N MET A 117 -25.43 2.50 -3.48
CA MET A 117 -24.04 2.07 -3.27
C MET A 117 -23.19 2.23 -4.54
N LEU A 118 -23.75 1.97 -5.72
CA LEU A 118 -23.05 2.18 -7.00
C LEU A 118 -22.70 3.67 -7.22
N TRP A 119 -23.65 4.57 -6.98
CA TRP A 119 -23.41 6.01 -7.10
C TRP A 119 -22.45 6.54 -6.05
N ALA A 120 -22.56 6.07 -4.80
CA ALA A 120 -21.62 6.40 -3.74
C ALA A 120 -20.19 6.01 -4.13
N GLY A 121 -19.99 4.79 -4.66
CA GLY A 121 -18.69 4.34 -5.16
C GLY A 121 -18.14 5.25 -6.26
N ARG A 122 -18.96 5.63 -7.25
CA ARG A 122 -18.54 6.55 -8.34
C ARG A 122 -18.13 7.93 -7.82
N ILE A 123 -18.87 8.48 -6.87
CA ILE A 123 -18.54 9.77 -6.25
C ILE A 123 -17.20 9.65 -5.50
N VAL A 124 -17.00 8.57 -4.75
CA VAL A 124 -15.73 8.34 -4.03
C VAL A 124 -14.55 8.22 -5.00
N VAL A 125 -14.70 7.52 -6.12
CA VAL A 125 -13.65 7.48 -7.17
C VAL A 125 -13.31 8.88 -7.66
N LEU A 126 -14.31 9.72 -7.94
CA LEU A 126 -14.09 11.11 -8.38
C LEU A 126 -13.36 11.93 -7.32
N VAL A 127 -13.77 11.82 -6.05
CA VAL A 127 -13.12 12.54 -4.93
C VAL A 127 -11.67 12.10 -4.76
N ILE A 128 -11.39 10.79 -4.72
CA ILE A 128 -10.03 10.28 -4.58
C ILE A 128 -9.16 10.72 -5.78
N SER A 129 -9.70 10.63 -7.00
CA SER A 129 -8.98 11.07 -8.20
C SER A 129 -8.67 12.56 -8.17
N PHE A 130 -9.62 13.39 -7.73
CA PHE A 130 -9.41 14.82 -7.60
C PHE A 130 -8.32 15.16 -6.58
N VAL A 131 -8.35 14.53 -5.40
CA VAL A 131 -7.29 14.71 -4.39
C VAL A 131 -5.94 14.24 -4.90
N ALA A 132 -5.88 13.10 -5.60
CA ALA A 132 -4.65 12.60 -6.21
C ALA A 132 -4.07 13.58 -7.23
N LEU A 133 -4.92 14.23 -8.05
CA LEU A 133 -4.49 15.27 -8.99
C LEU A 133 -3.93 16.49 -8.27
N LEU A 134 -4.56 16.95 -7.18
CA LEU A 134 -4.05 18.08 -6.40
C LEU A 134 -2.68 17.79 -5.78
N ILE A 135 -2.46 16.56 -5.31
CA ILE A 135 -1.16 16.13 -4.78
C ILE A 135 -0.13 16.10 -5.91
N ALA A 136 -0.48 15.52 -7.06
CA ALA A 136 0.40 15.36 -8.21
C ALA A 136 0.78 16.70 -8.89
N ASP A 137 -0.14 17.68 -8.90
CA ASP A 137 0.10 19.02 -9.46
C ASP A 137 0.94 19.91 -8.54
N SER A 138 1.08 19.55 -7.26
CA SER A 138 1.81 20.39 -6.32
C SER A 138 3.30 20.47 -6.67
N PRO A 139 3.93 21.67 -6.69
CA PRO A 139 5.37 21.82 -6.95
C PRO A 139 6.27 21.18 -5.89
N ARG A 140 5.69 20.82 -4.74
CA ARG A 140 6.36 20.14 -3.62
C ARG A 140 6.22 18.63 -3.69
N ALA A 141 5.49 18.09 -4.67
CA ALA A 141 5.44 16.67 -4.90
C ALA A 141 6.85 16.17 -5.20
N GLY A 142 7.35 15.30 -4.33
CA GLY A 142 8.62 14.61 -4.54
C GLY A 142 8.58 13.70 -5.77
N SER A 143 9.64 12.92 -5.95
CA SER A 143 9.64 11.89 -7.00
C SER A 143 8.52 10.85 -6.74
N ILE A 144 8.13 10.11 -7.79
CA ILE A 144 7.16 9.01 -7.66
C ILE A 144 7.58 8.03 -6.54
N MET A 145 8.88 7.76 -6.42
CA MET A 145 9.40 6.87 -5.37
C MET A 145 9.25 7.48 -3.97
N GLU A 146 9.46 8.78 -3.80
CA GLU A 146 9.33 9.46 -2.51
C GLU A 146 7.87 9.49 -2.03
N LEU A 147 6.93 9.80 -2.93
CA LEU A 147 5.50 9.77 -2.62
C LEU A 147 5.03 8.37 -2.19
N VAL A 148 5.50 7.34 -2.90
CA VAL A 148 5.20 5.94 -2.57
C VAL A 148 5.86 5.54 -1.26
N ALA A 149 7.14 5.84 -1.05
CA ALA A 149 7.86 5.51 0.18
C ALA A 149 7.19 6.12 1.41
N ASN A 150 6.86 7.42 1.35
CA ASN A 150 6.18 8.12 2.44
C ASN A 150 4.83 7.46 2.78
N ALA A 151 3.99 7.20 1.78
CA ALA A 151 2.71 6.52 2.01
C ALA A 151 2.90 5.15 2.68
N TRP A 152 3.86 4.36 2.21
CA TRP A 152 4.18 3.04 2.78
C TRP A 152 4.83 3.12 4.17
N GLY A 153 5.55 4.19 4.49
CA GLY A 153 6.09 4.48 5.82
C GLY A 153 4.99 4.51 6.86
N VAL A 154 4.00 5.39 6.67
CA VAL A 154 2.83 5.52 7.55
C VAL A 154 2.08 4.19 7.69
N PHE A 155 1.81 3.50 6.56
CA PHE A 155 1.10 2.21 6.60
C PHE A 155 1.89 1.15 7.35
N GLY A 156 3.20 1.07 7.13
CA GLY A 156 4.07 0.11 7.79
C GLY A 156 4.19 0.38 9.29
N ALA A 157 4.32 1.64 9.69
CA ALA A 157 4.39 2.06 11.08
C ALA A 157 3.07 1.82 11.83
N ALA A 158 1.92 2.15 11.21
CA ALA A 158 0.62 2.05 11.84
C ALA A 158 0.05 0.61 11.86
N PHE A 159 0.09 -0.08 10.72
CA PHE A 159 -0.55 -1.40 10.57
C PHE A 159 0.43 -2.57 10.74
N GLY A 160 1.73 -2.37 10.49
CA GLY A 160 2.70 -3.47 10.58
C GLY A 160 2.75 -4.08 11.98
N SER A 161 2.84 -3.23 13.00
CA SER A 161 2.83 -3.62 14.42
C SER A 161 1.49 -4.27 14.81
N ALA A 162 0.36 -3.69 14.39
CA ALA A 162 -0.98 -4.20 14.68
C ALA A 162 -1.20 -5.60 14.09
N ILE A 163 -0.78 -5.82 12.84
CA ILE A 163 -0.84 -7.12 12.18
C ILE A 163 0.05 -8.12 12.92
N MET A 164 1.29 -7.74 13.25
CA MET A 164 2.22 -8.61 13.96
C MET A 164 1.67 -9.05 15.32
N LEU A 165 1.15 -8.12 16.12
CA LEU A 165 0.53 -8.43 17.41
C LEU A 165 -0.72 -9.29 17.23
N SER A 166 -1.56 -9.02 16.23
CA SER A 166 -2.76 -9.82 15.99
C SER A 166 -2.49 -11.27 15.62
N LEU A 167 -1.37 -11.56 14.95
CA LEU A 167 -1.01 -12.91 14.50
C LEU A 167 -0.23 -13.70 15.54
N PHE A 168 0.62 -13.04 16.33
CA PHE A 168 1.58 -13.72 17.20
C PHE A 168 1.31 -13.53 18.70
N TRP A 169 0.39 -12.63 19.07
CA TRP A 169 0.09 -12.35 20.47
C TRP A 169 -1.39 -12.48 20.78
N ARG A 170 -1.72 -13.58 21.44
CA ARG A 170 -3.07 -13.89 21.94
C ARG A 170 -3.68 -12.77 22.80
N GLY A 171 -2.86 -11.98 23.51
CA GLY A 171 -3.32 -10.91 24.41
C GLY A 171 -3.75 -9.62 23.71
N PHE A 172 -3.70 -9.55 22.38
CA PHE A 172 -3.96 -8.32 21.63
C PHE A 172 -5.43 -7.92 21.63
N THR A 173 -5.71 -6.64 21.88
CA THR A 173 -7.07 -6.11 22.07
C THR A 173 -7.46 -5.09 21.02
N PHE A 174 -8.76 -4.79 20.91
CA PHE A 174 -9.24 -3.74 20.02
C PHE A 174 -8.66 -2.36 20.36
N GLN A 175 -8.60 -2.02 21.64
CA GLN A 175 -8.00 -0.78 22.13
C GLN A 175 -6.50 -0.73 21.80
N GLY A 176 -5.80 -1.85 21.93
CA GLY A 176 -4.41 -2.00 21.50
C GLY A 176 -4.24 -1.78 20.00
N ALA A 177 -5.14 -2.30 19.17
CA ALA A 177 -5.12 -2.10 17.72
C ALA A 177 -5.31 -0.64 17.33
N VAL A 178 -6.26 0.06 17.98
CA VAL A 178 -6.47 1.50 17.78
C VAL A 178 -5.22 2.28 18.21
N ALA A 179 -4.60 1.92 19.34
CA ALA A 179 -3.36 2.54 19.81
C ALA A 179 -2.20 2.35 18.83
N CYS A 180 -2.02 1.15 18.27
CA CYS A 180 -1.00 0.91 17.24
C CYS A 180 -1.19 1.83 16.04
N ILE A 181 -2.41 1.92 15.52
CA ILE A 181 -2.69 2.71 14.32
C ILE A 181 -2.43 4.20 14.57
N ILE A 182 -2.96 4.74 15.69
CA ILE A 182 -2.81 6.15 16.01
C ILE A 182 -1.36 6.50 16.32
N VAL A 183 -0.71 5.77 17.23
CA VAL A 183 0.68 6.07 17.64
C VAL A 183 1.64 5.86 16.48
N GLY A 184 1.49 4.79 15.71
CA GLY A 184 2.32 4.54 14.54
C GLY A 184 2.24 5.65 13.51
N ALA A 185 1.02 6.08 13.16
CA ALA A 185 0.84 7.19 12.20
C ALA A 185 1.37 8.52 12.73
N VAL A 186 1.09 8.85 14.00
CA VAL A 186 1.55 10.13 14.60
C VAL A 186 3.07 10.18 14.72
N VAL A 187 3.70 9.10 15.15
CA VAL A 187 5.16 9.05 15.30
C VAL A 187 5.85 9.05 13.94
N ASP A 188 5.34 8.31 12.96
CA ASP A 188 5.91 8.30 11.60
C ASP A 188 5.84 9.70 10.94
N ILE A 189 4.66 10.32 10.93
CA ILE A 189 4.47 11.67 10.39
C ILE A 189 5.29 12.70 11.17
N GLY A 190 5.26 12.62 12.51
CA GLY A 190 6.03 13.52 13.36
C GLY A 190 7.53 13.40 13.14
N TRP A 191 8.03 12.17 12.99
CA TRP A 191 9.44 11.89 12.73
C TRP A 191 9.86 12.40 11.35
N TYR A 192 9.04 12.14 10.32
CA TYR A 192 9.26 12.62 8.96
C TYR A 192 9.40 14.15 8.91
N LEU A 193 8.53 14.87 9.64
CA LEU A 193 8.50 16.33 9.64
C LEU A 193 9.62 16.98 10.47
N THR A 194 10.17 16.30 11.48
CA THR A 194 11.05 16.95 12.48
C THR A 194 12.43 16.33 12.60
N MET A 195 12.58 15.01 12.44
CA MET A 195 13.81 14.28 12.80
C MET A 195 14.41 13.47 11.66
N ALA A 196 13.65 13.18 10.59
CA ALA A 196 14.15 12.39 9.47
C ALA A 196 15.37 13.05 8.80
N ALA A 197 15.31 14.37 8.58
CA ALA A 197 16.41 15.11 7.97
C ALA A 197 17.67 15.20 8.85
N SER A 198 17.52 15.22 10.19
CA SER A 198 18.64 15.35 11.12
C SER A 198 19.28 14.01 11.51
N THR A 199 18.49 12.94 11.52
CA THR A 199 18.95 11.60 11.96
C THR A 199 19.31 10.68 10.80
N GLY A 200 18.76 10.91 9.60
CA GLY A 200 18.89 10.00 8.47
C GLY A 200 18.18 8.65 8.68
N ILE A 201 17.43 8.50 9.78
CA ILE A 201 16.68 7.29 10.09
C ILE A 201 15.33 7.36 9.38
N TYR A 202 15.02 6.30 8.63
CA TYR A 202 13.75 6.14 7.95
C TYR A 202 12.60 6.06 8.96
N GLU A 203 11.58 6.91 8.78
CA GLU A 203 10.47 7.20 9.69
C GLU A 203 9.66 5.96 10.13
N ILE A 204 9.62 4.93 9.27
CA ILE A 204 8.92 3.68 9.56
C ILE A 204 9.48 2.98 10.81
N ILE A 205 10.79 3.09 11.06
CA ILE A 205 11.49 2.36 12.12
C ILE A 205 11.00 2.85 13.50
N PRO A 206 11.16 4.14 13.85
CA PRO A 206 10.66 4.67 15.12
C PRO A 206 9.13 4.56 15.20
N GLY A 207 8.41 4.78 14.10
CA GLY A 207 6.95 4.64 14.05
C GLY A 207 6.48 3.23 14.41
N PHE A 208 7.10 2.20 13.83
CA PHE A 208 6.78 0.80 14.08
C PHE A 208 7.03 0.40 15.55
N PHE A 209 8.19 0.75 16.11
CA PHE A 209 8.51 0.39 17.49
C PHE A 209 7.64 1.12 18.51
N ALA A 210 7.38 2.42 18.30
CA ALA A 210 6.48 3.18 19.15
C ALA A 210 5.05 2.62 19.10
N SER A 211 4.58 2.27 17.90
CA SER A 211 3.29 1.62 17.68
C SER A 211 3.18 0.27 18.38
N LEU A 212 4.23 -0.56 18.31
CA LEU A 212 4.28 -1.86 18.96
C LEU A 212 4.23 -1.73 20.49
N VAL A 213 5.04 -0.83 21.06
CA VAL A 213 5.05 -0.57 22.50
C VAL A 213 3.69 -0.06 22.98
N ALA A 214 3.10 0.89 22.26
CA ALA A 214 1.76 1.41 22.58
C ALA A 214 0.69 0.31 22.53
N GLY A 215 0.71 -0.54 21.50
CA GLY A 215 -0.21 -1.66 21.35
C GLY A 215 -0.13 -2.67 22.51
N VAL A 216 1.09 -3.00 22.93
CA VAL A 216 1.32 -3.90 24.07
C VAL A 216 0.82 -3.27 25.37
N ILE A 217 1.22 -2.03 25.67
CA ILE A 217 0.82 -1.34 26.90
C ILE A 217 -0.70 -1.22 26.98
N VAL A 218 -1.34 -0.71 25.93
CA VAL A 218 -2.80 -0.50 25.93
C VAL A 218 -3.55 -1.82 26.02
N SER A 219 -3.07 -2.89 25.37
CA SER A 219 -3.70 -4.22 25.47
C SER A 219 -3.60 -4.85 26.86
N LEU A 220 -2.49 -4.63 27.56
CA LEU A 220 -2.33 -5.07 28.95
C LEU A 220 -3.24 -4.28 29.90
N LEU A 221 -3.34 -2.96 29.69
CA LEU A 221 -4.19 -2.07 30.50
C LEU A 221 -5.68 -2.28 30.25
N SER A 222 -6.07 -2.73 29.05
CA SER A 222 -7.48 -2.96 28.70
C SER A 222 -8.06 -4.27 29.24
N GLY A 223 -7.30 -5.04 30.03
CA GLY A 223 -7.78 -6.26 30.67
C GLY A 223 -7.86 -7.49 29.75
N GLY A 224 -7.18 -7.47 28.60
CA GLY A 224 -7.12 -8.59 27.66
C GLY A 224 -8.23 -8.60 26.58
N PRO A 225 -8.14 -9.53 25.61
CA PRO A 225 -9.07 -9.64 24.49
C PRO A 225 -10.46 -10.09 24.95
N SER A 226 -11.49 -9.78 24.15
CA SER A 226 -12.81 -10.36 24.35
C SER A 226 -12.77 -11.89 24.19
N LYS A 227 -13.71 -12.59 24.82
CA LYS A 227 -13.80 -14.06 24.76
C LYS A 227 -13.88 -14.56 23.32
N ASP A 228 -14.63 -13.87 22.47
CA ASP A 228 -14.80 -14.25 21.06
C ASP A 228 -13.50 -14.11 20.27
N VAL A 229 -12.73 -13.04 20.51
CA VAL A 229 -11.44 -12.81 19.85
C VAL A 229 -10.40 -13.83 20.33
N ALA A 230 -10.35 -14.12 21.62
CA ALA A 230 -9.46 -15.15 22.17
C ALA A 230 -9.79 -16.54 21.61
N ALA A 231 -11.09 -16.90 21.54
CA ALA A 231 -11.53 -18.17 20.97
C ALA A 231 -11.21 -18.28 19.47
N LEU A 232 -11.34 -17.18 18.72
CA LEU A 232 -10.96 -17.13 17.31
C LEU A 232 -9.45 -17.35 17.12
N TYR A 233 -8.62 -16.70 17.95
CA TYR A 233 -7.17 -16.89 17.93
C TYR A 233 -6.80 -18.34 18.22
N ASP A 234 -7.38 -18.93 19.27
CA ASP A 234 -7.13 -20.32 19.68
C ASP A 234 -7.57 -21.30 18.58
N LYS A 235 -8.70 -21.05 17.91
CA LYS A 235 -9.16 -21.85 16.76
C LYS A 235 -8.21 -21.75 15.56
N ALA A 236 -7.72 -20.55 15.26
CA ALA A 236 -6.79 -20.34 14.15
C ALA A 236 -5.44 -21.03 14.38
N ASN A 237 -4.93 -20.98 15.62
CA ASN A 237 -3.65 -21.59 15.98
C ASN A 237 -3.70 -23.12 16.00
N ASN A 238 -4.87 -23.70 16.27
CA ASN A 238 -5.09 -25.15 16.29
C ASN A 238 -5.62 -25.71 14.96
N TYR A 239 -5.66 -24.90 13.89
CA TYR A 239 -6.16 -25.35 12.60
C TYR A 239 -5.20 -26.38 11.97
N VAL A 240 -5.71 -27.58 11.72
CA VAL A 240 -5.04 -28.63 10.96
C VAL A 240 -5.83 -28.84 9.69
N GLU A 241 -5.16 -28.77 8.53
CA GLU A 241 -5.78 -29.03 7.24
C GLU A 241 -6.01 -30.54 7.10
N GLU A 242 -7.27 -30.95 6.88
CA GLU A 242 -7.65 -32.34 6.56
C GLU A 242 -7.25 -32.73 5.12
#